data_AF-A0A2D6NW93-F1
#
_entry.id   AF-A0A2D6NW93-F1
#
_cell.length_a   1.000
_cell.length_b   1.000
_cell.length_c   1.000
_cell.angle_alpha   90.00
_cell.angle_beta   90.00
_cell.angle_gamma   90.00
#
_symmetry.space_group_name_H-M   'P 1'
#
loop_
_entity.id
_entity.type
_entity.pdbx_description
1 polymer ?
#
loop_
_entity_poly.entity_id
_entity_poly.type
_entity_poly.pdbx_seq_one_letter_code
_entity_poly.pdbx_strand_id
1 'polypeptide(L)'
;MKHQTDKFSILFLICLTILFIIIASAYVFDINTQEPEKQSQLMRFNSDQELIQALEKARKNQNYARKGLMLESATMLEDSGTDGGGPDLDYSETNIQVQGVDEADIIKTDGNYIYLVSNRNLIIAKSYPAEQAEILSTTHLNTFNSKEIFLHKNRLLIFGSETYHSLTANNIQPDPKHTVSVKLYDITNKHNPELLKTISIEGSYLTSRKIDKNVYFVINSYPRYWNKGSRPLCKEIVPSYLERIESEKSPGFQPIAKCIDIGYVMPIQAENFITIASLDMSNENKNLEKETILGSGQNVYASRENLYIAQTSWPAYGIMERIVPNYDEKTIISKFSLNNGKIKFQAKGEVRGHILNQFSMDEYDSNFRIATTHGNLQSQENKSSNNIYVL
;
A
#
# COMPACT_ATOMS: atom_id res chain seq x y z
N MET A 1 -5.74 -77.82 15.50
CA MET A 1 -6.67 -76.96 14.71
C MET A 1 -7.06 -75.65 15.39
N LYS A 2 -7.10 -75.53 16.74
CA LYS A 2 -7.51 -74.27 17.41
C LYS A 2 -6.49 -73.12 17.37
N HIS A 3 -5.20 -73.39 17.21
CA HIS A 3 -4.15 -72.35 17.17
C HIS A 3 -3.92 -71.68 15.81
N GLN A 4 -4.47 -72.23 14.73
CA GLN A 4 -4.25 -71.72 13.37
C GLN A 4 -5.28 -70.66 12.98
N THR A 5 -6.48 -70.74 13.57
CA THR A 5 -7.56 -69.76 13.42
C THR A 5 -7.26 -68.43 14.12
N ASP A 6 -6.63 -68.44 15.30
CA ASP A 6 -6.32 -67.20 16.04
C ASP A 6 -5.26 -66.33 15.34
N LYS A 7 -4.27 -66.96 14.69
CA LYS A 7 -3.26 -66.23 13.91
C LYS A 7 -3.86 -65.54 12.69
N PHE A 8 -4.84 -66.16 12.04
CA PHE A 8 -5.53 -65.57 10.90
C PHE A 8 -6.40 -64.37 11.31
N SER A 9 -7.09 -64.46 12.46
CA SER A 9 -7.90 -63.37 12.99
C SER A 9 -7.05 -62.16 13.41
N ILE A 10 -5.89 -62.38 14.02
CA ILE A 10 -4.96 -61.31 14.40
C ILE A 10 -4.38 -60.63 13.16
N LEU A 11 -3.97 -61.40 12.15
CA LEU A 11 -3.42 -60.85 10.90
C LEU A 11 -4.47 -60.03 10.13
N PHE A 12 -5.72 -60.49 10.15
CA PHE A 12 -6.84 -59.77 9.53
C PHE A 12 -7.15 -58.44 10.24
N LEU A 13 -7.12 -58.41 11.57
CA LEU A 13 -7.30 -57.17 12.33
C LEU A 13 -6.17 -56.15 12.05
N ILE A 14 -4.92 -56.62 11.97
CA ILE A 14 -3.77 -55.75 11.67
C ILE A 14 -3.93 -55.14 10.27
N CYS A 15 -4.29 -55.94 9.26
CA CYS A 15 -4.55 -55.43 7.92
C CYS A 15 -5.69 -54.39 7.87
N LEU A 16 -6.78 -54.61 8.64
CA LEU A 16 -7.88 -53.65 8.75
C LEU A 16 -7.44 -52.33 9.39
N THR A 17 -6.62 -52.38 10.44
CA THR A 17 -6.09 -51.16 11.08
C THR A 17 -5.13 -50.39 10.17
N ILE A 18 -4.27 -51.09 9.41
CA ILE A 18 -3.36 -50.46 8.45
C ILE A 18 -4.16 -49.82 7.30
N LEU A 19 -5.19 -50.51 6.80
CA LEU A 19 -6.07 -49.97 5.77
C LEU A 19 -6.82 -48.73 6.27
N PHE A 20 -7.29 -48.74 7.52
CA PHE A 20 -7.96 -47.59 8.13
C PHE A 20 -7.00 -46.40 8.33
N ILE A 21 -5.74 -46.65 8.71
CA ILE A 21 -4.71 -45.60 8.81
C ILE A 21 -4.37 -45.03 7.43
N ILE A 22 -4.27 -45.86 6.39
CA ILE A 22 -4.02 -45.41 5.01
C ILE A 22 -5.20 -44.55 4.52
N ILE A 23 -6.43 -45.01 4.71
CA ILE A 23 -7.63 -44.25 4.34
C ILE A 23 -7.72 -42.95 5.15
N ALA A 24 -7.50 -42.98 6.46
CA ALA A 24 -7.48 -41.78 7.30
C ALA A 24 -6.36 -40.80 6.89
N SER A 25 -5.17 -41.30 6.52
CA SER A 25 -4.07 -40.46 6.02
C SER A 25 -4.37 -39.86 4.65
N ALA A 26 -5.08 -40.59 3.79
CA ALA A 26 -5.57 -40.07 2.52
C ALA A 26 -6.65 -38.99 2.74
N TYR A 27 -7.55 -39.16 3.72
CA TYR A 27 -8.53 -38.14 4.11
C TYR A 27 -7.91 -36.91 4.80
N VAL A 28 -6.80 -37.05 5.54
CA VAL A 28 -6.06 -35.92 6.12
C VAL A 28 -5.30 -35.14 5.04
N PHE A 29 -4.86 -35.80 3.96
CA PHE A 29 -4.27 -35.14 2.79
C PHE A 29 -5.30 -34.52 1.84
N ASP A 30 -6.58 -34.91 1.93
CA ASP A 30 -7.67 -34.38 1.10
C ASP A 30 -8.45 -33.24 1.81
N ILE A 31 -7.84 -32.59 2.80
CA ILE A 31 -8.29 -31.26 3.26
C ILE A 31 -7.84 -30.24 2.21
N ASN A 32 -8.57 -30.23 1.09
CA ASN A 32 -8.78 -29.13 0.16
C ASN A 32 -7.76 -27.97 0.25
N THR A 33 -6.48 -28.24 -0.01
CA THR A 33 -5.53 -27.19 -0.38
C THR A 33 -5.85 -26.83 -1.81
N GLN A 34 -6.90 -26.03 -2.03
CA GLN A 34 -6.96 -25.27 -3.26
C GLN A 34 -5.65 -24.49 -3.32
N GLU A 35 -4.77 -24.85 -4.26
CA GLU A 35 -3.60 -24.01 -4.54
C GLU A 35 -4.11 -22.58 -4.72
N PRO A 36 -3.52 -21.59 -4.03
CA PRO A 36 -3.98 -20.22 -4.13
C PRO A 36 -3.99 -19.84 -5.60
N GLU A 37 -5.15 -19.36 -6.08
CA GLU A 37 -5.39 -19.05 -7.48
C GLU A 37 -4.29 -18.11 -8.00
N LYS A 38 -3.37 -18.67 -8.80
CA LYS A 38 -2.14 -18.00 -9.20
C LYS A 38 -2.44 -17.00 -10.31
N GLN A 39 -2.74 -15.77 -9.92
CA GLN A 39 -2.85 -14.65 -10.86
C GLN A 39 -1.44 -14.16 -11.22
N SER A 40 -0.98 -14.45 -12.44
CA SER A 40 0.34 -14.06 -12.97
C SER A 40 0.31 -12.77 -13.81
N GLN A 41 -0.88 -12.22 -14.07
CA GLN A 41 -1.08 -10.98 -14.79
C GLN A 41 -2.09 -10.10 -14.07
N LEU A 42 -1.89 -8.80 -14.12
CA LEU A 42 -2.85 -7.85 -13.56
C LEU A 42 -4.09 -7.82 -14.45
N MET A 43 -5.25 -8.17 -13.88
CA MET A 43 -6.50 -8.15 -14.63
C MET A 43 -6.92 -6.71 -14.90
N ARG A 44 -7.62 -6.49 -16.01
CA ARG A 44 -8.09 -5.18 -16.48
C ARG A 44 -9.58 -5.24 -16.78
N PHE A 45 -10.26 -4.10 -16.73
CA PHE A 45 -11.67 -4.01 -17.10
C PHE A 45 -11.84 -3.95 -18.62
N ASN A 46 -12.86 -4.61 -19.14
CA ASN A 46 -13.17 -4.60 -20.57
C ASN A 46 -13.92 -3.33 -21.00
N SER A 47 -14.48 -2.59 -20.04
CA SER A 47 -15.20 -1.34 -20.29
C SER A 47 -15.31 -0.45 -19.06
N ASP A 48 -15.55 0.84 -19.28
CA ASP A 48 -15.90 1.81 -18.23
C ASP A 48 -17.07 1.32 -17.35
N GLN A 49 -18.06 0.65 -17.95
CA GLN A 49 -19.23 0.14 -17.22
C GLN A 49 -18.87 -0.96 -16.22
N GLU A 50 -17.90 -1.81 -16.56
CA GLU A 50 -17.46 -2.92 -15.69
C GLU A 50 -16.78 -2.38 -14.42
N LEU A 51 -15.90 -1.39 -14.55
CA LEU A 51 -15.27 -0.71 -13.41
C LEU A 51 -16.33 -0.03 -12.52
N ILE A 52 -17.28 0.69 -13.13
CA ILE A 52 -18.38 1.35 -12.41
C ILE A 52 -19.22 0.32 -11.64
N GLN A 53 -19.57 -0.80 -12.28
CA GLN A 53 -20.35 -1.87 -11.63
C GLN A 53 -19.59 -2.54 -10.48
N ALA A 54 -18.28 -2.74 -10.61
CA ALA A 54 -17.44 -3.30 -9.55
C ALA A 54 -17.46 -2.40 -8.29
N LEU A 55 -17.29 -1.09 -8.48
CA LEU A 55 -17.38 -0.07 -7.44
C LEU A 55 -18.77 0.03 -6.80
N GLU A 56 -19.84 -0.01 -7.61
CA GLU A 56 -21.22 -0.03 -7.10
C GLU A 56 -21.51 -1.27 -6.25
N LYS A 57 -21.02 -2.44 -6.68
CA LYS A 57 -21.18 -3.71 -5.97
C LYS A 57 -20.46 -3.69 -4.62
N ALA A 58 -19.20 -3.25 -4.61
CA ALA A 58 -18.42 -3.18 -3.38
C ALA A 58 -19.02 -2.22 -2.34
N ARG A 59 -19.50 -1.04 -2.77
CA ARG A 59 -20.22 -0.11 -1.89
C ARG A 59 -21.50 -0.72 -1.30
N LYS A 60 -22.31 -1.43 -2.10
CA LYS A 60 -23.52 -2.11 -1.59
C LYS A 60 -23.15 -3.07 -0.47
N ASN A 61 -22.10 -3.85 -0.66
CA ASN A 61 -21.60 -4.79 0.36
C ASN A 61 -21.14 -4.07 1.63
N GLN A 62 -20.46 -2.92 1.52
CA GLN A 62 -20.09 -2.10 2.68
C GLN A 62 -21.28 -1.57 3.47
N ASN A 63 -22.32 -1.05 2.80
CA ASN A 63 -23.50 -0.55 3.52
C ASN A 63 -24.16 -1.66 4.34
N TYR A 64 -24.10 -2.90 3.86
CA TYR A 64 -24.56 -4.06 4.60
C TYR A 64 -23.65 -4.39 5.78
N ALA A 65 -22.32 -4.44 5.57
CA ALA A 65 -21.36 -4.71 6.63
C ALA A 65 -21.37 -3.64 7.73
N ARG A 66 -21.41 -2.34 7.36
CA ARG A 66 -21.47 -1.21 8.30
C ARG A 66 -22.76 -1.20 9.11
N LYS A 67 -23.90 -1.61 8.53
CA LYS A 67 -25.16 -1.77 9.26
C LYS A 67 -25.10 -2.94 10.25
N GLY A 68 -24.36 -4.00 9.94
CA GLY A 68 -24.05 -5.10 10.87
C GLY A 68 -23.12 -4.67 12.01
N LEU A 69 -22.01 -4.01 11.68
CA LEU A 69 -21.01 -3.48 12.64
C LEU A 69 -21.58 -2.44 13.61
N MET A 70 -22.56 -1.62 13.19
CA MET A 70 -23.21 -0.64 14.08
C MET A 70 -24.05 -1.29 15.19
N LEU A 71 -24.45 -2.56 15.02
CA LEU A 71 -25.16 -3.33 16.04
C LEU A 71 -24.20 -3.87 17.12
N GLU A 72 -22.92 -4.02 16.77
CA GLU A 72 -21.89 -4.67 17.59
C GLU A 72 -20.95 -3.66 18.28
N SER A 73 -20.68 -2.52 17.63
CA SER A 73 -19.80 -1.45 18.14
C SER A 73 -20.37 -0.63 19.32
N ALA A 74 -21.56 -0.96 19.83
CA ALA A 74 -22.05 -0.45 21.11
C ALA A 74 -21.31 -1.06 22.33
N THR A 75 -20.34 -1.96 22.14
CA THR A 75 -19.77 -2.76 23.23
C THR A 75 -18.29 -2.56 23.56
N MET A 76 -17.46 -1.84 22.78
CA MET A 76 -16.00 -1.85 23.05
C MET A 76 -15.31 -0.50 22.75
N LEU A 77 -14.84 0.19 23.80
CA LEU A 77 -13.94 1.35 23.75
C LEU A 77 -12.73 1.17 24.68
N GLU A 78 -11.60 1.74 24.24
CA GLU A 78 -10.29 2.00 24.89
C GLU A 78 -9.32 0.80 24.97
N ASP A 79 -8.01 0.91 24.67
CA ASP A 79 -6.99 1.88 25.13
C ASP A 79 -5.75 1.98 24.18
N SER A 80 -4.98 3.07 24.28
CA SER A 80 -3.77 3.38 23.50
C SER A 80 -2.64 3.88 24.41
N GLY A 81 -1.46 3.25 24.36
CA GLY A 81 -0.28 3.64 25.13
C GLY A 81 0.89 4.15 24.27
N THR A 82 1.55 5.21 24.75
CA THR A 82 2.76 5.85 24.20
C THR A 82 3.87 5.85 25.24
N ASP A 83 5.16 5.70 24.86
CA ASP A 83 6.24 6.55 25.40
C ASP A 83 7.57 6.42 24.62
N GLY A 84 8.47 7.41 24.77
CA GLY A 84 9.72 7.59 24.00
C GLY A 84 11.03 7.84 24.79
N GLY A 85 12.01 8.47 24.11
CA GLY A 85 13.32 8.99 24.60
C GLY A 85 14.51 8.04 24.34
N GLY A 86 15.74 8.40 23.96
CA GLY A 86 16.54 9.64 23.81
C GLY A 86 18.02 9.20 23.59
N PRO A 87 18.95 10.08 23.17
CA PRO A 87 19.98 9.77 22.16
C PRO A 87 21.39 9.46 22.69
N ASP A 88 22.25 8.92 21.82
CA ASP A 88 23.73 9.00 21.94
C ASP A 88 24.36 9.31 20.56
N LEU A 89 25.47 10.06 20.57
CA LEU A 89 26.07 10.71 19.39
C LEU A 89 27.00 9.79 18.60
N ASP A 90 26.44 9.22 17.53
CA ASP A 90 27.10 8.89 16.27
C ASP A 90 26.14 9.37 15.15
N TYR A 91 26.65 9.79 13.98
CA TYR A 91 25.75 10.24 12.92
C TYR A 91 24.81 9.08 12.52
N SER A 92 23.51 9.27 12.70
CA SER A 92 22.54 8.21 12.48
C SER A 92 22.26 8.08 10.99
N GLU A 93 22.64 6.96 10.39
CA GLU A 93 21.83 6.44 9.28
C GLU A 93 20.44 6.15 9.85
N THR A 94 19.39 6.65 9.21
CA THR A 94 18.01 6.31 9.59
C THR A 94 17.87 4.79 9.56
N ASN A 95 17.23 4.17 10.55
CA ASN A 95 17.01 2.72 10.61
C ASN A 95 16.21 2.25 9.37
N ILE A 96 16.91 1.96 8.27
CA ILE A 96 16.30 1.54 7.01
C ILE A 96 15.86 0.09 7.12
N GLN A 97 14.62 -0.20 6.70
CA GLN A 97 14.09 -1.57 6.75
C GLN A 97 14.88 -2.54 5.87
N VAL A 98 15.40 -2.08 4.72
CA VAL A 98 16.12 -2.90 3.74
C VAL A 98 17.33 -2.16 3.18
N GLN A 99 18.48 -2.83 3.13
CA GLN A 99 19.70 -2.27 2.57
C GLN A 99 19.51 -1.85 1.10
N GLY A 100 19.86 -0.60 0.79
CA GLY A 100 19.71 -0.03 -0.56
C GLY A 100 18.30 0.45 -0.91
N VAL A 101 17.37 0.40 0.05
CA VAL A 101 16.03 0.97 -0.07
C VAL A 101 15.89 2.06 1.00
N ASP A 102 15.94 3.32 0.58
CA ASP A 102 15.86 4.48 1.47
C ASP A 102 14.40 4.89 1.72
N GLU A 103 14.08 5.34 2.92
CA GLU A 103 12.75 5.80 3.34
C GLU A 103 12.77 7.33 3.48
N ALA A 104 11.66 8.00 3.15
CA ALA A 104 11.61 9.45 3.22
C ALA A 104 11.57 9.91 4.69
N ASP A 105 12.22 11.03 4.99
CA ASP A 105 12.29 11.58 6.36
C ASP A 105 12.15 13.11 6.30
N ILE A 106 11.78 13.75 7.41
CA ILE A 106 11.69 15.20 7.55
C ILE A 106 13.07 15.86 7.38
N ILE A 107 14.14 15.15 7.73
CA ILE A 107 15.53 15.60 7.70
C ILE A 107 16.42 14.62 6.93
N LYS A 108 17.34 15.14 6.09
CA LYS A 108 18.37 14.37 5.40
C LYS A 108 19.70 15.11 5.45
N THR A 109 20.81 14.40 5.29
CA THR A 109 22.16 14.99 5.23
C THR A 109 23.02 14.31 4.16
N ASP A 110 23.96 15.05 3.61
CA ASP A 110 25.06 14.53 2.76
C ASP A 110 26.42 14.56 3.47
N GLY A 111 26.44 14.78 4.79
CA GLY A 111 27.63 14.91 5.62
C GLY A 111 28.17 16.34 5.73
N ASN A 112 27.94 17.20 4.73
CA ASN A 112 28.35 18.61 4.77
C ASN A 112 27.18 19.56 5.03
N TYR A 113 25.99 19.17 4.57
CA TYR A 113 24.77 19.94 4.67
C TYR A 113 23.65 19.13 5.32
N ILE A 114 22.77 19.83 6.02
CA ILE A 114 21.48 19.34 6.51
C ILE A 114 20.38 19.96 5.66
N TYR A 115 19.44 19.11 5.25
CA TYR A 115 18.24 19.47 4.52
C TYR A 115 17.03 19.14 5.41
N LEU A 116 16.18 20.11 5.66
CA LEU A 116 15.05 19.98 6.57
C LEU A 116 13.80 20.59 5.95
N VAL A 117 12.67 19.91 6.09
CA VAL A 117 11.36 20.52 5.83
C VAL A 117 10.58 20.72 7.11
N SER A 118 10.21 21.96 7.41
CA SER A 118 9.45 22.27 8.62
C SER A 118 8.65 23.56 8.45
N ASN A 119 7.44 23.61 9.00
CA ASN A 119 6.58 24.80 8.97
C ASN A 119 6.42 25.42 7.56
N ARG A 120 6.25 24.58 6.53
CA ARG A 120 6.16 24.99 5.10
C ARG A 120 7.42 25.69 4.59
N ASN A 121 8.59 25.34 5.11
CA ASN A 121 9.86 25.82 4.60
C ASN A 121 10.77 24.63 4.28
N LEU A 122 11.54 24.76 3.20
CA LEU A 122 12.76 23.99 2.98
C LEU A 122 13.92 24.80 3.57
N ILE A 123 14.66 24.21 4.48
CA ILE A 123 15.84 24.80 5.11
C ILE A 123 17.06 23.99 4.66
N ILE A 124 18.08 24.68 4.15
CA ILE A 124 19.38 24.09 3.86
C ILE A 124 20.40 24.78 4.76
N ALA A 125 21.08 23.99 5.57
CA ALA A 125 22.13 24.46 6.47
C ALA A 125 23.44 23.76 6.16
N LYS A 126 24.55 24.49 6.27
CA LYS A 126 25.88 23.89 6.38
C LYS A 126 26.00 23.34 7.80
N SER A 127 26.39 22.07 7.93
CA SER A 127 26.52 21.39 9.22
C SER A 127 27.95 20.99 9.56
N TYR A 128 28.84 20.92 8.55
CA TYR A 128 30.24 20.58 8.74
C TYR A 128 31.17 21.54 7.98
N PRO A 129 32.32 21.94 8.58
CA PRO A 129 32.68 21.72 9.98
C PRO A 129 31.78 22.50 10.94
N ALA A 130 31.64 22.03 12.19
CA ALA A 130 30.65 22.53 13.14
C ALA A 130 30.83 24.02 13.48
N GLU A 131 32.07 24.52 13.45
CA GLU A 131 32.41 25.92 13.69
C GLU A 131 31.93 26.85 12.57
N GLN A 132 31.57 26.29 11.41
CA GLN A 132 31.04 27.00 10.23
C GLN A 132 29.58 26.65 9.99
N ALA A 133 28.88 26.09 10.99
CA ALA A 133 27.48 25.74 10.85
C ALA A 133 26.63 27.02 10.69
N GLU A 134 25.87 27.08 9.61
CA GLU A 134 25.03 28.23 9.27
C GLU A 134 23.85 27.81 8.41
N ILE A 135 22.75 28.57 8.47
CA ILE A 135 21.63 28.40 7.54
C ILE A 135 21.98 29.12 6.25
N LEU A 136 22.04 28.37 5.14
CA LEU A 136 22.38 28.91 3.81
C LEU A 136 21.15 29.40 3.06
N SER A 137 20.01 28.73 3.24
CA SER A 137 18.76 29.13 2.60
C SER A 137 17.53 28.71 3.42
N THR A 138 16.46 29.49 3.24
CA THR A 138 15.11 29.17 3.70
C THR A 138 14.14 29.46 2.56
N THR A 139 13.67 28.41 1.89
CA THR A 139 12.73 28.50 0.77
C THR A 139 11.30 28.30 1.29
N HIS A 140 10.46 29.33 1.16
CA HIS A 140 9.06 29.24 1.57
C HIS A 140 8.24 28.40 0.57
N LEU A 141 7.47 27.44 1.07
CA LEU A 141 6.71 26.47 0.27
C LEU A 141 5.23 26.86 0.07
N ASN A 142 4.83 28.05 0.52
CA ASN A 142 3.47 28.59 0.36
C ASN A 142 2.39 27.63 0.91
N THR A 143 1.39 27.29 0.08
CA THR A 143 0.26 26.41 0.42
C THR A 143 0.64 24.93 0.57
N PHE A 144 1.86 24.54 0.20
CA PHE A 144 2.32 23.16 0.27
C PHE A 144 2.68 22.77 1.70
N ASN A 145 1.94 21.79 2.25
CA ASN A 145 2.22 21.21 3.55
C ASN A 145 3.23 20.06 3.40
N SER A 146 4.52 20.40 3.48
CA SER A 146 5.64 19.47 3.38
C SER A 146 5.65 18.47 4.55
N LYS A 147 6.01 17.22 4.25
CA LYS A 147 6.07 16.13 5.22
C LYS A 147 7.46 15.48 5.28
N GLU A 148 7.97 15.01 4.15
CA GLU A 148 9.17 14.17 4.11
C GLU A 148 9.98 14.50 2.85
N ILE A 149 11.26 14.15 2.85
CA ILE A 149 12.20 14.42 1.77
C ILE A 149 13.05 13.20 1.40
N PHE A 150 13.49 13.19 0.14
CA PHE A 150 14.62 12.41 -0.33
C PHE A 150 15.72 13.31 -0.86
N LEU A 151 16.95 12.82 -0.74
CA LEU A 151 18.14 13.43 -1.31
C LEU A 151 18.76 12.49 -2.35
N HIS A 152 19.14 13.01 -3.51
CA HIS A 152 19.93 12.30 -4.51
C HIS A 152 20.91 13.26 -5.18
N LYS A 153 22.17 13.26 -4.73
CA LYS A 153 23.19 14.22 -5.21
C LYS A 153 22.67 15.67 -5.03
N ASN A 154 22.69 16.47 -6.10
CA ASN A 154 22.16 17.83 -6.12
C ASN A 154 20.66 17.91 -6.43
N ARG A 155 19.89 16.88 -6.08
CA ARG A 155 18.43 16.84 -6.27
C ARG A 155 17.76 16.54 -4.95
N LEU A 156 16.74 17.32 -4.63
CA LEU A 156 15.95 17.17 -3.41
C LEU A 156 14.48 17.03 -3.78
N LEU A 157 13.84 15.97 -3.31
CA LEU A 157 12.43 15.71 -3.57
C LEU A 157 11.65 15.88 -2.27
N ILE A 158 10.60 16.72 -2.28
CA ILE A 158 9.75 16.97 -1.12
C ILE A 158 8.37 16.38 -1.35
N PHE A 159 7.94 15.52 -0.43
CA PHE A 159 6.57 15.04 -0.33
C PHE A 159 5.76 15.95 0.59
N GLY A 160 4.48 16.08 0.28
CA GLY A 160 3.53 16.80 1.12
C GLY A 160 2.13 16.74 0.56
N SER A 161 1.26 17.61 1.07
CA SER A 161 -0.11 17.72 0.60
C SER A 161 -0.44 19.15 0.20
N GLU A 162 -1.30 19.27 -0.81
CA GLU A 162 -1.84 20.54 -1.24
C GLU A 162 -3.32 20.39 -1.62
N THR A 163 -4.09 21.44 -1.37
CA THR A 163 -5.50 21.50 -1.73
C THR A 163 -5.66 22.40 -2.95
N TYR A 164 -6.20 21.85 -4.03
CA TYR A 164 -6.51 22.58 -5.25
C TYR A 164 -8.00 22.90 -5.29
N HIS A 165 -8.33 24.18 -5.46
CA HIS A 165 -9.70 24.62 -5.67
C HIS A 165 -9.98 24.70 -7.18
N SER A 166 -10.86 23.83 -7.68
CA SER A 166 -11.30 23.90 -9.06
C SER A 166 -12.35 25.01 -9.20
N LEU A 167 -11.99 26.11 -9.86
CA LEU A 167 -12.96 27.12 -10.32
C LEU A 167 -13.66 26.57 -11.57
N THR A 168 -14.71 25.74 -11.41
CA THR A 168 -15.59 25.46 -12.54
C THR A 168 -16.56 26.63 -12.72
N ALA A 169 -16.80 27.05 -13.96
CA ALA A 169 -17.56 28.26 -14.31
C ALA A 169 -18.99 28.32 -13.75
N ASN A 170 -19.54 27.21 -13.24
CA ASN A 170 -20.94 27.06 -12.84
C ASN A 170 -21.16 26.67 -11.37
N ASN A 171 -20.11 26.43 -10.56
CA ASN A 171 -20.29 26.07 -9.15
C ASN A 171 -19.97 27.26 -8.24
N ILE A 172 -20.96 27.67 -7.44
CA ILE A 172 -20.83 28.70 -6.39
C ILE A 172 -19.96 28.20 -5.21
N GLN A 173 -19.63 26.90 -5.17
CA GLN A 173 -18.71 26.31 -4.20
C GLN A 173 -17.72 25.34 -4.88
N PRO A 174 -16.41 25.66 -4.92
CA PRO A 174 -15.40 24.78 -5.52
C PRO A 174 -15.22 23.52 -4.66
N ASP A 175 -15.29 22.33 -5.27
CA ASP A 175 -14.96 21.06 -4.59
C ASP A 175 -13.42 20.97 -4.46
N PRO A 176 -12.88 21.02 -3.23
CA PRO A 176 -11.44 20.97 -3.03
C PRO A 176 -10.89 19.59 -3.37
N LYS A 177 -9.91 19.55 -4.28
CA LYS A 177 -9.10 18.37 -4.57
C LYS A 177 -7.95 18.31 -3.58
N HIS A 178 -7.98 17.33 -2.69
CA HIS A 178 -6.86 17.04 -1.80
C HIS A 178 -5.88 16.13 -2.51
N THR A 179 -4.63 16.58 -2.60
CA THR A 179 -3.60 15.91 -3.37
C THR A 179 -2.38 15.62 -2.53
N VAL A 180 -1.72 14.51 -2.83
CA VAL A 180 -0.32 14.29 -2.54
C VAL A 180 0.48 15.06 -3.59
N SER A 181 1.26 16.03 -3.14
CA SER A 181 2.14 16.81 -4.02
C SER A 181 3.58 16.46 -3.76
N VAL A 182 4.33 16.27 -4.85
CA VAL A 182 5.75 15.92 -4.85
C VAL A 182 6.49 16.99 -5.64
N LYS A 183 7.45 17.67 -5.01
CA LYS A 183 8.21 18.78 -5.61
C LYS A 183 9.69 18.42 -5.71
N LEU A 184 10.23 18.42 -6.93
CA LEU A 184 11.64 18.15 -7.21
C LEU A 184 12.40 19.46 -7.38
N TYR A 185 13.48 19.63 -6.63
CA TYR A 185 14.35 20.80 -6.62
C TYR A 185 15.76 20.47 -7.13
N ASP A 186 16.37 21.41 -7.86
CA ASP A 186 17.81 21.51 -8.00
C ASP A 186 18.37 22.26 -6.78
N ILE A 187 19.33 21.66 -6.11
CA ILE A 187 20.00 22.23 -4.94
C ILE A 187 21.51 22.42 -5.19
N THR A 188 21.95 22.48 -6.45
CA THR A 188 23.36 22.72 -6.80
C THR A 188 23.85 24.02 -6.14
N ASN A 189 23.06 25.09 -6.24
CA ASN A 189 23.24 26.30 -5.44
C ASN A 189 22.47 26.18 -4.11
N LYS A 190 23.19 25.91 -3.01
CA LYS A 190 22.61 25.73 -1.67
C LYS A 190 21.92 26.99 -1.11
N HIS A 191 22.24 28.17 -1.65
CA HIS A 191 21.63 29.45 -1.26
C HIS A 191 20.32 29.73 -2.00
N ASN A 192 20.11 29.10 -3.16
CA ASN A 192 18.93 29.32 -3.98
C ASN A 192 18.46 27.99 -4.62
N PRO A 193 17.72 27.16 -3.88
CA PRO A 193 17.08 25.96 -4.41
C PRO A 193 16.06 26.32 -5.51
N GLU A 194 16.12 25.63 -6.64
CA GLU A 194 15.27 25.89 -7.80
C GLU A 194 14.26 24.76 -8.01
N LEU A 195 12.96 25.09 -8.05
CA LEU A 195 11.91 24.11 -8.32
C LEU A 195 11.96 23.69 -9.80
N LEU A 196 12.12 22.39 -10.05
CA LEU A 196 12.17 21.82 -11.39
C LEU A 196 10.81 21.26 -11.83
N LYS A 197 10.17 20.51 -10.94
CA LYS A 197 8.97 19.72 -11.27
C LYS A 197 8.04 19.58 -10.09
N THR A 198 6.75 19.66 -10.35
CA THR A 198 5.68 19.34 -9.41
C THR A 198 4.79 18.25 -9.97
N ILE A 199 4.51 17.23 -9.16
CA ILE A 199 3.51 16.20 -9.43
C ILE A 199 2.46 16.27 -8.32
N SER A 200 1.19 16.39 -8.66
CA SER A 200 0.09 16.40 -7.70
C SER A 200 -0.89 15.30 -8.07
N ILE A 201 -1.12 14.33 -7.18
CA ILE A 201 -2.02 13.19 -7.41
C ILE A 201 -3.12 13.21 -6.35
N GLU A 202 -4.36 13.12 -6.77
CA GLU A 202 -5.52 13.07 -5.87
C GLU A 202 -5.46 11.84 -4.96
N GLY A 203 -5.57 12.05 -3.65
CA GLY A 203 -5.53 10.97 -2.66
C GLY A 203 -4.74 11.33 -1.41
N SER A 204 -4.38 10.29 -0.67
CA SER A 204 -3.62 10.32 0.57
C SER A 204 -2.33 9.53 0.41
N TYR A 205 -1.24 10.11 0.86
CA TYR A 205 0.09 9.48 0.82
C TYR A 205 0.12 8.32 1.82
N LEU A 206 0.56 7.15 1.36
CA LEU A 206 0.71 5.97 2.21
C LEU A 206 2.17 5.79 2.62
N THR A 207 3.07 5.66 1.65
CA THR A 207 4.51 5.52 1.91
C THR A 207 5.33 5.73 0.64
N SER A 208 6.65 5.86 0.78
CA SER A 208 7.58 5.92 -0.34
C SER A 208 8.91 5.21 -0.06
N ARG A 209 9.60 4.82 -1.12
CA ARG A 209 10.89 4.14 -1.11
C ARG A 209 11.75 4.67 -2.25
N LYS A 210 13.00 5.03 -1.95
CA LYS A 210 13.99 5.43 -2.96
C LYS A 210 15.02 4.32 -3.16
N ILE A 211 15.12 3.86 -4.41
CA ILE A 211 16.13 2.89 -4.85
C ILE A 211 16.99 3.59 -5.91
N ASP A 212 18.26 3.80 -5.57
CA ASP A 212 19.21 4.61 -6.33
C ASP A 212 18.67 6.04 -6.60
N LYS A 213 18.28 6.31 -7.85
CA LYS A 213 17.73 7.59 -8.34
C LYS A 213 16.21 7.60 -8.49
N ASN A 214 15.57 6.42 -8.38
CA ASN A 214 14.14 6.27 -8.60
C ASN A 214 13.42 6.27 -7.26
N VAL A 215 12.37 7.09 -7.15
CA VAL A 215 11.48 7.14 -5.99
C VAL A 215 10.17 6.51 -6.37
N TYR A 216 9.79 5.45 -5.65
CA TYR A 216 8.51 4.78 -5.74
C TYR A 216 7.64 5.23 -4.58
N PHE A 217 6.38 5.56 -4.82
CA PHE A 217 5.48 5.99 -3.77
C PHE A 217 4.06 5.49 -4.02
N VAL A 218 3.36 5.22 -2.93
CA VAL A 218 2.03 4.62 -2.93
C VAL A 218 1.01 5.62 -2.41
N ILE A 219 -0.08 5.78 -3.15
CA ILE A 219 -1.16 6.71 -2.85
C ILE A 219 -2.47 5.94 -2.82
N ASN A 220 -3.27 6.22 -1.80
CA ASN A 220 -4.64 5.74 -1.72
C ASN A 220 -5.62 6.86 -2.09
N SER A 221 -6.51 6.60 -3.03
CA SER A 221 -7.42 7.61 -3.60
C SER A 221 -8.87 7.16 -3.45
N TYR A 222 -9.71 8.08 -2.98
CA TYR A 222 -11.09 7.79 -2.60
C TYR A 222 -12.05 8.40 -3.62
N PRO A 223 -12.77 7.58 -4.38
CA PRO A 223 -13.61 8.08 -5.46
C PRO A 223 -14.85 8.83 -4.93
N ARG A 224 -15.02 10.09 -5.32
CA ARG A 224 -16.09 11.00 -4.85
C ARG A 224 -17.23 11.13 -5.87
N TYR A 225 -18.07 10.09 -6.00
CA TYR A 225 -19.07 10.04 -7.07
C TYR A 225 -20.53 9.87 -6.63
N TRP A 226 -20.83 9.81 -5.32
CA TRP A 226 -22.17 9.38 -4.89
C TRP A 226 -23.21 10.47 -4.62
N ASN A 227 -22.81 11.75 -4.54
CA ASN A 227 -23.73 12.84 -4.16
C ASN A 227 -24.32 13.59 -5.36
N LYS A 228 -24.11 13.11 -6.60
CA LYS A 228 -24.41 13.90 -7.82
C LYS A 228 -25.75 13.60 -8.49
N GLY A 229 -26.57 12.67 -7.97
CA GLY A 229 -27.91 12.35 -8.51
C GLY A 229 -27.94 11.71 -9.90
N SER A 230 -26.81 11.66 -10.61
CA SER A 230 -26.62 11.02 -11.91
C SER A 230 -25.55 9.92 -11.83
N ARG A 231 -25.60 8.97 -12.77
CA ARG A 231 -24.57 7.92 -12.89
C ARG A 231 -23.24 8.58 -13.27
N PRO A 232 -22.16 8.40 -12.49
CA PRO A 232 -20.90 9.08 -12.75
C PRO A 232 -20.25 8.60 -14.04
N LEU A 233 -19.62 9.53 -14.77
CA LEU A 233 -18.74 9.20 -15.88
C LEU A 233 -17.43 8.62 -15.33
N CYS A 234 -16.85 7.66 -16.02
CA CYS A 234 -15.68 6.95 -15.50
C CYS A 234 -14.47 7.86 -15.24
N LYS A 235 -14.26 8.86 -16.11
CA LYS A 235 -13.24 9.92 -15.94
C LYS A 235 -13.39 10.77 -14.66
N GLU A 236 -14.58 10.76 -14.04
CA GLU A 236 -14.86 11.47 -12.79
C GLU A 236 -14.66 10.60 -11.54
N ILE A 237 -14.47 9.29 -11.74
CA ILE A 237 -14.33 8.30 -10.67
C ILE A 237 -12.87 7.98 -10.44
N VAL A 238 -12.10 7.78 -11.52
CA VAL A 238 -10.68 7.51 -11.41
C VAL A 238 -9.93 8.74 -10.84
N PRO A 239 -8.87 8.53 -10.04
CA PRO A 239 -8.10 9.62 -9.48
C PRO A 239 -7.58 10.55 -10.58
N SER A 240 -7.42 11.83 -10.26
CA SER A 240 -6.80 12.78 -11.18
C SER A 240 -5.36 13.09 -10.76
N TYR A 241 -4.54 13.46 -11.73
CA TYR A 241 -3.19 13.96 -11.48
C TYR A 241 -2.85 15.16 -12.35
N LEU A 242 -1.85 15.91 -11.88
CA LEU A 242 -1.23 17.04 -12.56
C LEU A 242 0.29 16.82 -12.54
N GLU A 243 0.91 17.00 -13.69
CA GLU A 243 2.37 17.05 -13.83
C GLU A 243 2.73 18.41 -14.43
N ARG A 244 3.62 19.13 -13.76
CA ARG A 244 4.08 20.47 -14.16
C ARG A 244 5.60 20.51 -14.12
N ILE A 245 6.21 20.75 -15.27
CA ILE A 245 7.60 21.17 -15.38
C ILE A 245 7.59 22.70 -15.36
N GLU A 246 8.44 23.31 -14.55
CA GLU A 246 8.36 24.77 -14.28
C GLU A 246 8.61 25.61 -15.56
N SER A 247 9.37 25.08 -16.52
CA SER A 247 9.62 25.72 -17.82
C SER A 247 8.46 25.61 -18.82
N GLU A 248 7.39 24.86 -18.50
CA GLU A 248 6.32 24.52 -19.43
C GLU A 248 4.93 24.99 -18.97
N LYS A 249 4.01 25.14 -19.93
CA LYS A 249 2.60 25.41 -19.60
C LYS A 249 1.97 24.18 -18.95
N SER A 250 1.37 24.39 -17.79
CA SER A 250 0.66 23.34 -17.05
C SER A 250 -0.56 22.81 -17.84
N PRO A 251 -0.65 21.48 -18.09
CA PRO A 251 -1.78 20.89 -18.81
C PRO A 251 -3.08 20.83 -18.00
N GLY A 252 -3.04 21.12 -16.70
CA GLY A 252 -4.17 20.97 -15.78
C GLY A 252 -4.31 19.52 -15.29
N PHE A 253 -5.31 19.28 -14.44
CA PHE A 253 -5.60 17.93 -13.95
C PHE A 253 -6.20 17.06 -15.05
N GLN A 254 -5.71 15.83 -15.16
CA GLN A 254 -6.22 14.81 -16.07
C GLN A 254 -6.44 13.49 -15.30
N PRO A 255 -7.26 12.55 -15.81
CA PRO A 255 -7.38 11.22 -15.24
C PRO A 255 -6.03 10.51 -15.11
N ILE A 256 -5.80 9.79 -14.01
CA ILE A 256 -4.55 9.06 -13.75
C ILE A 256 -4.28 7.99 -14.81
N ALA A 257 -5.34 7.37 -15.32
CA ALA A 257 -5.30 6.38 -16.39
C ALA A 257 -6.67 6.35 -17.09
N LYS A 258 -6.75 5.65 -18.24
CA LYS A 258 -8.06 5.27 -18.80
C LYS A 258 -8.68 4.21 -17.88
N CYS A 259 -10.00 4.12 -17.87
CA CYS A 259 -10.69 3.19 -17.00
C CYS A 259 -10.40 1.71 -17.31
N ILE A 260 -10.27 1.37 -18.58
CA ILE A 260 -9.85 0.03 -19.02
C ILE A 260 -8.40 -0.28 -18.67
N ASP A 261 -7.58 0.75 -18.41
CA ASP A 261 -6.19 0.57 -17.97
C ASP A 261 -6.11 0.42 -16.44
N ILE A 262 -7.21 0.54 -15.69
CA ILE A 262 -7.21 0.28 -14.25
C ILE A 262 -7.11 -1.22 -14.00
N GLY A 263 -6.17 -1.59 -13.13
CA GLY A 263 -5.94 -2.98 -12.76
C GLY A 263 -6.81 -3.43 -11.60
N TYR A 264 -6.94 -4.74 -11.43
CA TYR A 264 -7.49 -5.30 -10.21
C TYR A 264 -6.91 -6.67 -9.91
N VAL A 265 -6.98 -7.02 -8.62
CA VAL A 265 -6.58 -8.31 -8.09
C VAL A 265 -7.82 -8.96 -7.47
N MET A 266 -8.03 -10.24 -7.78
CA MET A 266 -9.18 -10.97 -7.24
C MET A 266 -8.91 -11.42 -5.79
N PRO A 267 -9.91 -11.44 -4.91
CA PRO A 267 -11.25 -10.89 -5.10
C PRO A 267 -11.22 -9.36 -5.10
N ILE A 268 -12.04 -8.74 -5.97
CA ILE A 268 -12.15 -7.28 -6.03
C ILE A 268 -12.73 -6.75 -4.72
N GLN A 269 -11.90 -6.01 -3.98
CA GLN A 269 -12.27 -5.28 -2.77
C GLN A 269 -12.29 -3.77 -3.09
N ALA A 270 -13.27 -3.37 -3.89
CA ALA A 270 -13.32 -2.07 -4.56
C ALA A 270 -13.89 -0.94 -3.68
N GLU A 271 -13.05 -0.39 -2.81
CA GLU A 271 -13.43 0.79 -2.01
C GLU A 271 -12.68 2.04 -2.45
N ASN A 272 -11.41 1.86 -2.85
CA ASN A 272 -10.49 2.92 -3.20
C ASN A 272 -9.69 2.52 -4.45
N PHE A 273 -8.83 3.43 -4.89
CA PHE A 273 -7.76 3.12 -5.84
C PHE A 273 -6.42 3.22 -5.13
N ILE A 274 -5.52 2.29 -5.44
CA ILE A 274 -4.12 2.40 -5.08
C ILE A 274 -3.36 2.78 -6.35
N THR A 275 -2.55 3.83 -6.27
CA THR A 275 -1.59 4.16 -7.32
C THR A 275 -0.18 3.95 -6.81
N ILE A 276 0.59 3.10 -7.49
CA ILE A 276 2.04 3.03 -7.35
C ILE A 276 2.61 3.95 -8.42
N ALA A 277 3.33 4.98 -8.00
CA ALA A 277 3.95 5.96 -8.89
C ALA A 277 5.46 5.93 -8.75
N SER A 278 6.17 6.25 -9.82
CA SER A 278 7.63 6.25 -9.87
C SER A 278 8.17 7.48 -10.61
N LEU A 279 9.10 8.17 -9.95
CA LEU A 279 9.78 9.37 -10.43
C LEU A 279 11.31 9.15 -10.45
N ASP A 280 11.95 9.55 -11.54
CA ASP A 280 13.41 9.59 -11.65
C ASP A 280 13.93 10.95 -11.20
N MET A 281 14.60 11.01 -10.04
CA MET A 281 15.12 12.26 -9.47
C MET A 281 16.23 12.89 -10.33
N SER A 282 16.84 12.13 -11.24
CA SER A 282 17.92 12.62 -12.10
C SER A 282 17.45 13.25 -13.41
N ASN A 283 16.16 13.13 -13.75
CA ASN A 283 15.61 13.60 -15.02
C ASN A 283 14.18 14.10 -14.86
N GLU A 284 14.01 15.41 -14.66
CA GLU A 284 12.73 16.08 -14.54
C GLU A 284 11.85 15.96 -15.80
N ASN A 285 12.44 15.73 -16.98
CA ASN A 285 11.70 15.58 -18.24
C ASN A 285 11.17 14.16 -18.45
N LYS A 286 11.54 13.20 -17.59
CA LYS A 286 10.98 11.84 -17.64
C LYS A 286 9.58 11.86 -17.04
N ASN A 287 8.60 11.42 -17.84
CA ASN A 287 7.22 11.29 -17.40
C ASN A 287 7.08 10.37 -16.19
N LEU A 288 6.09 10.64 -15.36
CA LEU A 288 5.74 9.78 -14.23
C LEU A 288 5.28 8.40 -14.72
N GLU A 289 5.98 7.35 -14.26
CA GLU A 289 5.49 5.97 -14.38
C GLU A 289 4.44 5.73 -13.29
N LYS A 290 3.32 5.09 -13.63
CA LYS A 290 2.20 4.88 -12.73
C LYS A 290 1.44 3.60 -13.07
N GLU A 291 1.08 2.85 -12.04
CA GLU A 291 0.19 1.70 -12.11
C GLU A 291 -0.91 1.89 -11.07
N THR A 292 -2.16 1.91 -11.53
CA THR A 292 -3.32 2.15 -10.67
C THR A 292 -4.19 0.91 -10.64
N ILE A 293 -4.45 0.41 -9.44
CA ILE A 293 -5.31 -0.75 -9.20
C ILE A 293 -6.53 -0.36 -8.36
N LEU A 294 -7.65 -1.02 -8.61
CA LEU A 294 -8.85 -0.96 -7.80
C LEU A 294 -8.67 -1.87 -6.58
N GLY A 295 -8.63 -1.27 -5.39
CA GLY A 295 -8.32 -1.98 -4.15
C GLY A 295 -7.99 -1.02 -3.02
N SER A 296 -7.80 -1.54 -1.81
CA SER A 296 -7.32 -0.76 -0.66
C SER A 296 -5.99 -1.31 -0.19
N GLY A 297 -5.00 -0.42 -0.08
CA GLY A 297 -3.66 -0.78 0.37
C GLY A 297 -3.48 -0.21 1.76
N GLN A 298 -3.28 -1.07 2.75
CA GLN A 298 -2.99 -0.63 4.11
C GLN A 298 -1.52 -0.81 4.45
N ASN A 299 -0.89 -1.87 3.94
CA ASN A 299 0.46 -2.24 4.28
C ASN A 299 1.29 -2.46 3.01
N VAL A 300 2.44 -1.79 2.96
CA VAL A 300 3.37 -1.85 1.83
C VAL A 300 4.74 -2.24 2.36
N TYR A 301 5.38 -3.18 1.68
CA TYR A 301 6.78 -3.54 1.86
C TYR A 301 7.51 -3.42 0.52
N ALA A 302 8.79 -3.05 0.54
CA ALA A 302 9.60 -3.08 -0.66
C ALA A 302 11.01 -3.60 -0.38
N SER A 303 11.49 -4.44 -1.29
CA SER A 303 12.91 -4.76 -1.45
C SER A 303 13.51 -3.92 -2.58
N ARG A 304 14.76 -4.20 -2.96
CA ARG A 304 15.44 -3.50 -4.08
C ARG A 304 14.77 -3.75 -5.43
N GLU A 305 14.08 -4.88 -5.57
CA GLU A 305 13.53 -5.33 -6.85
C GLU A 305 12.02 -5.53 -6.82
N ASN A 306 11.40 -5.53 -5.63
CA ASN A 306 9.99 -5.86 -5.48
C ASN A 306 9.28 -4.89 -4.55
N LEU A 307 7.99 -4.65 -4.82
CA LEU A 307 7.05 -3.97 -3.95
C LEU A 307 5.86 -4.89 -3.72
N TYR A 308 5.46 -5.02 -2.47
CA TYR A 308 4.37 -5.86 -2.02
C TYR A 308 3.29 -4.98 -1.40
N ILE A 309 2.05 -5.21 -1.81
CA ILE A 309 0.87 -4.62 -1.19
C ILE A 309 0.10 -5.75 -0.52
N ALA A 310 -0.08 -5.65 0.80
CA ALA A 310 -0.86 -6.58 1.59
C ALA A 310 -2.20 -5.94 1.97
N GLN A 311 -3.29 -6.58 1.56
CA GLN A 311 -4.66 -6.15 1.77
C GLN A 311 -5.42 -7.21 2.57
N THR A 312 -5.88 -6.85 3.77
CA THR A 312 -6.73 -7.72 4.57
C THR A 312 -8.13 -7.79 3.99
N SER A 313 -8.59 -9.01 3.71
CA SER A 313 -9.94 -9.37 3.30
C SER A 313 -10.73 -9.84 4.52
N TRP A 314 -11.49 -8.94 5.13
CA TRP A 314 -12.38 -9.28 6.23
C TRP A 314 -13.64 -10.01 5.75
N PRO A 315 -14.22 -10.90 6.57
CA PRO A 315 -15.53 -11.47 6.28
C PRO A 315 -16.61 -10.37 6.25
N ALA A 316 -17.41 -10.35 5.18
CA ALA A 316 -18.57 -9.45 5.10
C ALA A 316 -19.73 -10.04 5.90
N TYR A 317 -20.20 -9.34 6.93
CA TYR A 317 -21.43 -9.69 7.64
C TYR A 317 -22.64 -9.46 6.72
N GLY A 318 -23.34 -10.54 6.37
CA GLY A 318 -24.58 -10.47 5.61
C GLY A 318 -25.77 -10.00 6.46
N ILE A 319 -26.67 -9.23 5.86
CA ILE A 319 -27.92 -8.66 6.42
C ILE A 319 -28.97 -9.65 6.96
N MET A 320 -28.65 -10.94 7.11
CA MET A 320 -29.63 -11.96 7.52
C MET A 320 -29.05 -13.01 8.47
N GLU A 321 -28.18 -12.62 9.42
CA GLU A 321 -27.62 -13.54 10.44
C GLU A 321 -27.01 -14.83 9.86
N ARG A 322 -26.67 -14.83 8.57
CA ARG A 322 -25.95 -15.90 7.92
C ARG A 322 -24.52 -15.43 7.76
N ILE A 323 -23.68 -15.86 8.70
CA ILE A 323 -22.25 -16.09 8.43
C ILE A 323 -22.21 -16.80 7.09
N VAL A 324 -21.49 -16.25 6.09
CA VAL A 324 -21.16 -17.04 4.90
C VAL A 324 -20.39 -18.24 5.45
N PRO A 325 -20.89 -19.49 5.37
CA PRO A 325 -20.48 -20.55 6.29
C PRO A 325 -19.01 -21.00 6.19
N ASN A 326 -18.17 -20.34 5.39
CA ASN A 326 -16.76 -20.68 5.15
C ASN A 326 -15.95 -19.48 4.59
N TYR A 327 -16.07 -18.26 5.15
CA TYR A 327 -15.14 -17.18 4.78
C TYR A 327 -14.13 -16.93 5.90
N ASP A 328 -12.95 -17.53 5.74
CA ASP A 328 -11.79 -17.37 6.59
C ASP A 328 -11.13 -16.01 6.33
N GLU A 329 -10.72 -15.33 7.39
CA GLU A 329 -9.98 -14.08 7.27
C GLU A 329 -8.66 -14.33 6.53
N LYS A 330 -8.34 -13.48 5.55
CA LYS A 330 -7.12 -13.64 4.75
C LYS A 330 -6.49 -12.33 4.35
N THR A 331 -5.19 -12.36 4.09
CA THR A 331 -4.42 -11.28 3.50
C THR A 331 -4.12 -11.62 2.04
N ILE A 332 -4.56 -10.74 1.13
CA ILE A 332 -4.23 -10.78 -0.30
C ILE A 332 -2.95 -10.00 -0.52
N ILE A 333 -1.98 -10.61 -1.19
CA ILE A 333 -0.66 -10.04 -1.43
C ILE A 333 -0.51 -9.81 -2.93
N SER A 334 -0.19 -8.58 -3.33
CA SER A 334 0.12 -8.21 -4.71
C SER A 334 1.60 -7.87 -4.83
N LYS A 335 2.33 -8.59 -5.68
CA LYS A 335 3.76 -8.39 -5.95
C LYS A 335 3.95 -7.61 -7.25
N PHE A 336 4.75 -6.55 -7.18
CA PHE A 336 5.18 -5.74 -8.32
C PHE A 336 6.70 -5.74 -8.39
N SER A 337 7.28 -5.97 -9.57
CA SER A 337 8.71 -5.74 -9.78
C SER A 337 9.01 -4.26 -9.98
N LEU A 338 10.10 -3.81 -9.38
CA LEU A 338 10.69 -2.48 -9.48
C LEU A 338 11.98 -2.58 -10.29
N ASN A 339 12.02 -1.99 -11.49
CA ASN A 339 13.22 -2.03 -12.33
C ASN A 339 13.47 -0.66 -12.97
N ASN A 340 14.45 0.08 -12.45
CA ASN A 340 14.88 1.38 -12.97
C ASN A 340 13.71 2.36 -13.24
N GLY A 341 12.79 2.43 -12.29
CA GLY A 341 11.60 3.25 -12.33
C GLY A 341 10.40 2.63 -13.05
N LYS A 342 10.53 1.42 -13.61
CA LYS A 342 9.39 0.64 -14.14
C LYS A 342 8.71 -0.17 -13.05
N ILE A 343 7.39 -0.21 -13.11
CA ILE A 343 6.52 -0.93 -12.19
C ILE A 343 5.77 -1.97 -13.02
N LYS A 344 5.84 -3.25 -12.63
CA LYS A 344 5.12 -4.32 -13.32
C LYS A 344 4.58 -5.33 -12.33
N PHE A 345 3.29 -5.63 -12.40
CA PHE A 345 2.69 -6.71 -11.63
C PHE A 345 3.31 -8.06 -12.00
N GLN A 346 3.64 -8.86 -10.99
CA GLN A 346 4.27 -10.17 -11.15
C GLN A 346 3.35 -11.30 -10.71
N ALA A 347 2.75 -11.17 -9.52
CA ALA A 347 1.98 -12.25 -8.93
C ALA A 347 1.02 -11.76 -7.85
N LYS A 348 -0.01 -12.58 -7.61
CA LYS A 348 -0.86 -12.54 -6.42
C LYS A 348 -0.54 -13.73 -5.53
N GLY A 349 -0.53 -13.52 -4.21
CA GLY A 349 -0.57 -14.55 -3.18
C GLY A 349 -1.74 -14.34 -2.22
N GLU A 350 -2.10 -15.37 -1.46
CA GLU A 350 -3.07 -15.28 -0.35
C GLU A 350 -2.55 -16.07 0.85
N VAL A 351 -2.70 -15.51 2.04
CA VAL A 351 -2.37 -16.17 3.32
C VAL A 351 -3.50 -15.95 4.32
N ARG A 352 -3.69 -16.86 5.27
CA ARG A 352 -4.73 -16.72 6.30
C ARG A 352 -4.35 -15.67 7.36
N GLY A 353 -5.33 -14.92 7.84
CA GLY A 353 -5.19 -13.88 8.87
C GLY A 353 -4.93 -12.48 8.32
N HIS A 354 -4.74 -11.52 9.22
CA HIS A 354 -4.29 -10.14 8.96
C HIS A 354 -2.85 -9.93 9.41
N ILE A 355 -2.23 -8.86 8.94
CA ILE A 355 -0.91 -8.43 9.41
C ILE A 355 -1.02 -7.21 10.31
N LEU A 356 -0.02 -7.03 11.18
CA LEU A 356 0.05 -5.90 12.09
C LEU A 356 0.45 -4.62 11.34
N ASN A 357 1.57 -4.66 10.60
CA ASN A 357 2.11 -3.51 9.86
C ASN A 357 3.18 -3.96 8.84
N GLN A 358 3.88 -3.00 8.23
CA GLN A 358 4.97 -3.25 7.27
C GLN A 358 6.12 -4.13 7.80
N PHE A 359 6.34 -4.18 9.13
CA PHE A 359 7.40 -4.99 9.74
C PHE A 359 6.99 -6.46 9.92
N SER A 360 5.75 -6.81 9.60
CA SER A 360 5.29 -8.21 9.51
C SER A 360 5.66 -8.87 8.18
N MET A 361 6.41 -8.18 7.31
CA MET A 361 6.77 -8.63 5.96
C MET A 361 8.26 -8.44 5.72
N ASP A 362 8.88 -9.39 5.03
CA ASP A 362 10.23 -9.25 4.50
C ASP A 362 10.48 -10.12 3.25
N GLU A 363 11.66 -9.95 2.65
CA GLU A 363 12.16 -10.78 1.56
C GLU A 363 13.56 -11.30 1.91
N TYR A 364 13.73 -12.62 1.83
CA TYR A 364 15.01 -13.28 2.11
C TYR A 364 15.23 -14.44 1.16
N ASP A 365 16.41 -14.49 0.53
CA ASP A 365 16.79 -15.52 -0.43
C ASP A 365 15.71 -15.74 -1.51
N SER A 366 15.21 -14.63 -2.07
CA SER A 366 14.13 -14.58 -3.08
C SER A 366 12.75 -15.07 -2.62
N ASN A 367 12.58 -15.43 -1.34
CA ASN A 367 11.29 -15.80 -0.77
C ASN A 367 10.65 -14.60 -0.06
N PHE A 368 9.34 -14.42 -0.24
CA PHE A 368 8.60 -13.43 0.53
C PHE A 368 8.08 -14.08 1.81
N ARG A 369 8.33 -13.48 2.98
CA ARG A 369 7.84 -14.00 4.25
C ARG A 369 6.88 -13.03 4.89
N ILE A 370 5.84 -13.56 5.54
CA ILE A 370 4.79 -12.77 6.15
C ILE A 370 4.30 -13.41 7.43
N ALA A 371 4.25 -12.62 8.51
CA ALA A 371 3.69 -12.99 9.79
C ALA A 371 2.25 -12.47 9.88
N THR A 372 1.30 -13.34 10.21
CA THR A 372 -0.13 -12.99 10.32
C THR A 372 -0.71 -13.41 11.66
N THR A 373 -1.73 -12.68 12.09
CA THR A 373 -2.62 -13.05 13.20
C THR A 373 -3.95 -13.51 12.61
N HIS A 374 -4.49 -14.60 13.10
CA HIS A 374 -5.81 -15.09 12.71
C HIS A 374 -6.69 -15.25 13.95
N GLY A 375 -7.95 -14.81 13.87
CA GLY A 375 -8.93 -14.90 14.96
C GLY A 375 -8.90 -13.72 15.93
N ASN A 376 -9.72 -13.77 16.96
CA ASN A 376 -9.88 -12.70 17.95
C ASN A 376 -9.57 -13.23 19.36
N LEU A 377 -8.76 -12.51 20.13
CA LEU A 377 -8.42 -12.83 21.52
C LEU A 377 -9.64 -13.01 22.44
N GLN A 378 -10.77 -12.39 22.09
CA GLN A 378 -12.01 -12.41 22.87
C GLN A 378 -12.96 -13.56 22.49
N SER A 379 -12.67 -14.32 21.42
CA SER A 379 -13.53 -15.41 20.98
C SER A 379 -13.16 -16.75 21.64
N GLN A 380 -14.16 -17.42 22.23
CA GLN A 380 -14.02 -18.78 22.76
C GLN A 380 -13.95 -19.84 21.65
N GLU A 381 -14.52 -19.56 20.47
CA GLU A 381 -14.60 -20.47 19.32
C GLU A 381 -13.49 -20.21 18.29
N ASN A 382 -13.10 -18.94 18.07
CA ASN A 382 -12.04 -18.51 17.13
C ASN A 382 -10.82 -17.95 17.89
N LYS A 383 -10.15 -18.81 18.66
CA LYS A 383 -8.94 -18.44 19.43
C LYS A 383 -7.87 -17.84 18.52
N SER A 384 -7.24 -16.77 18.98
CA SER A 384 -6.16 -16.10 18.25
C SER A 384 -4.95 -17.02 18.06
N SER A 385 -4.40 -17.02 16.86
CA SER A 385 -3.17 -17.74 16.49
C SER A 385 -2.29 -16.85 15.64
N ASN A 386 -0.97 -17.02 15.75
CA ASN A 386 0.02 -16.36 14.90
C ASN A 386 0.61 -17.39 13.93
N ASN A 387 0.77 -16.98 12.68
CA ASN A 387 1.32 -17.82 11.61
C ASN A 387 2.48 -17.09 10.93
N ILE A 388 3.42 -17.86 10.38
CA ILE A 388 4.47 -17.36 9.49
C ILE A 388 4.36 -18.14 8.19
N TYR A 389 4.26 -17.43 7.07
CA TYR A 389 4.24 -18.01 5.73
C TYR A 389 5.51 -17.63 4.98
N VAL A 390 5.94 -18.52 4.08
CA VAL A 390 7.01 -18.31 3.11
C VAL A 390 6.41 -18.61 1.74
N LEU A 391 6.48 -17.65 0.83
CA LEU A 391 5.82 -17.63 -0.49
C LEU A 391 6.82 -17.53 -1.64
#